data_AF-A0A6I3BEY6-F1
#
_entry.id   AF-A0A6I3BEY6-F1
#
_cell.length_a   1.000
_cell.length_b   1.000
_cell.length_c   1.000
_cell.angle_alpha   90.00
_cell.angle_beta   90.00
_cell.angle_gamma   90.00
#
_symmetry.space_group_name_H-M   'P 1'
#
loop_
_entity.id
_entity.type
_entity.pdbx_description
1 polymer ?
#
loop_
_entity_poly.entity_id
_entity_poly.type
_entity_poly.pdbx_seq_one_letter_code
_entity_poly.pdbx_strand_id
1 'polypeptide(L)'
;MFRKVLIASVVGVMLTGTLVATSANAASVSNGVPCPSANKTTKIAGGTYKCAKNPTVKNAKLTWVSMDCLNADTAYVKTNKSYLLLAGQMPATLAALDEKIAAEVDNAALKAIDAAALDVKVATWNQKLTEFTAARDAMVADSANATKNRKSITTYNTAITSLKTAIRSATSSAANYRKVGKTVDNMKTTRANAVLNLAQAKDGVAQALSMRALVCQKGL
;
A
#
# COMPACT_ATOMS: atom_id res chain seq x y z
N MET A 1 -5.60 -7.12 13.79
CA MET A 1 -5.90 -5.67 13.81
C MET A 1 -4.62 -4.88 13.51
N PHE A 2 -4.37 -4.53 12.26
CA PHE A 2 -3.24 -3.64 11.86
C PHE A 2 -3.68 -2.74 10.68
N ARG A 3 -4.89 -2.17 10.81
CA ARG A 3 -5.57 -1.39 9.76
C ARG A 3 -5.56 0.12 10.00
N LYS A 4 -4.70 0.61 10.87
CA LYS A 4 -4.62 2.04 11.17
C LYS A 4 -3.16 2.37 11.28
N VAL A 5 -2.61 3.04 10.27
CA VAL A 5 -1.49 3.98 10.32
C VAL A 5 -1.06 4.22 8.86
N LEU A 6 -1.09 5.51 8.47
CA LEU A 6 -0.52 6.13 7.26
C LEU A 6 -1.35 6.10 5.96
N ILE A 7 -2.41 6.93 5.95
CA ILE A 7 -2.71 7.76 4.78
C ILE A 7 -2.53 9.20 5.24
N ALA A 8 -1.35 9.77 5.00
CA ALA A 8 -1.13 11.21 5.13
C ALA A 8 -1.21 11.80 3.71
N SER A 9 -2.38 12.32 3.36
CA SER A 9 -2.62 13.09 2.15
C SER A 9 -1.85 14.42 2.23
N VAL A 10 -0.98 14.67 1.26
CA VAL A 10 -0.32 15.97 1.09
C VAL A 10 -1.26 16.86 0.28
N VAL A 11 -1.89 17.81 0.97
CA VAL A 11 -2.70 18.87 0.36
C VAL A 11 -1.78 19.92 -0.25
N GLY A 12 -1.92 20.14 -1.56
CA GLY A 12 -1.30 21.27 -2.27
C GLY A 12 -2.04 22.56 -1.91
N VAL A 13 -1.33 23.50 -1.30
CA VAL A 13 -1.85 24.83 -0.97
C VAL A 13 -1.45 25.78 -2.09
N MET A 14 -2.41 26.24 -2.89
CA MET A 14 -2.28 27.43 -3.75
C MET A 14 -2.81 28.64 -2.98
N LEU A 15 -2.01 29.72 -2.91
CA LEU A 15 -2.42 31.01 -2.34
C LEU A 15 -2.38 32.09 -3.42
N THR A 16 -3.54 32.59 -3.80
CA THR A 16 -3.73 33.83 -4.58
C THR A 16 -3.95 35.00 -3.63
N GLY A 17 -3.21 36.10 -3.80
CA GLY A 17 -3.41 37.33 -3.03
C GLY A 17 -2.96 38.58 -3.78
N THR A 18 -3.93 39.37 -4.24
CA THR A 18 -3.74 40.72 -4.80
C THR A 18 -3.50 41.77 -3.72
N LEU A 19 -2.91 42.88 -4.18
CA LEU A 19 -3.07 44.29 -3.75
C LEU A 19 -1.73 45.02 -3.65
N VAL A 20 -1.79 46.23 -4.23
CA VAL A 20 -0.74 47.18 -4.60
C VAL A 20 -0.48 48.14 -3.44
N ALA A 21 0.77 48.57 -3.26
CA ALA A 21 1.13 49.92 -2.83
C ALA A 21 2.60 50.18 -3.15
N THR A 22 2.89 51.32 -3.77
CA THR A 22 4.20 51.78 -4.22
C THR A 22 4.90 52.63 -3.15
N SER A 23 6.24 52.60 -3.10
CA SER A 23 7.08 53.82 -3.18
C SER A 23 8.60 53.58 -3.04
N ALA A 24 9.33 54.35 -3.86
CA ALA A 24 10.61 55.03 -3.69
C ALA A 24 11.92 54.25 -3.40
N ASN A 25 12.77 54.22 -4.44
CA ASN A 25 14.25 54.16 -4.45
C ASN A 25 14.93 53.31 -3.37
N ALA A 26 14.81 51.98 -3.50
CA ALA A 26 15.69 51.03 -2.86
C ALA A 26 16.51 50.32 -3.95
N ALA A 27 17.76 49.93 -3.66
CA ALA A 27 18.41 48.84 -4.38
C ALA A 27 17.36 47.73 -4.58
N SER A 28 17.25 47.20 -5.80
CA SER A 28 16.20 46.23 -6.16
C SER A 28 16.07 45.19 -5.06
N VAL A 29 14.90 45.12 -4.42
CA VAL A 29 14.66 44.15 -3.35
C VAL A 29 14.69 42.77 -3.98
N SER A 30 15.75 42.01 -3.71
CA SER A 30 15.84 40.63 -4.15
C SER A 30 16.64 39.75 -3.18
N ASN A 31 16.58 38.44 -3.42
CA ASN A 31 17.25 37.46 -2.58
C ASN A 31 18.74 37.77 -2.43
N GLY A 32 19.18 38.03 -1.20
CA GLY A 32 20.60 38.26 -0.88
C GLY A 32 21.02 39.73 -0.83
N VAL A 33 20.14 40.67 -1.15
CA VAL A 33 20.40 42.12 -0.99
C VAL A 33 20.32 42.50 0.50
N PRO A 34 21.27 43.26 1.07
CA PRO A 34 21.21 43.71 2.46
C PRO A 34 19.89 44.43 2.79
N CYS A 35 19.42 44.25 4.01
CA CYS A 35 18.16 44.83 4.48
C CYS A 35 18.37 45.55 5.84
N PRO A 36 17.53 46.53 6.18
CA PRO A 36 17.82 47.47 7.27
C PRO A 36 17.69 46.84 8.67
N SER A 37 16.72 45.94 8.89
CA SER A 37 16.55 45.27 10.18
C SER A 37 15.70 44.00 10.07
N ALA A 38 16.00 43.04 10.95
CA ALA A 38 15.36 41.72 10.94
C ALA A 38 13.82 41.82 11.00
N ASN A 39 13.16 40.88 10.32
CA ASN A 39 11.71 40.74 10.22
C ASN A 39 10.96 41.86 9.48
N LYS A 40 11.64 42.89 8.96
CA LYS A 40 11.01 43.83 8.03
C LYS A 40 10.49 43.08 6.81
N THR A 41 9.29 43.43 6.36
CA THR A 41 8.70 42.88 5.14
C THR A 41 8.51 43.99 4.10
N THR A 42 8.56 43.62 2.83
CA THR A 42 8.24 44.52 1.73
C THR A 42 7.64 43.72 0.57
N LYS A 43 6.82 44.37 -0.26
CA LYS A 43 6.17 43.77 -1.42
C LYS A 43 6.58 44.54 -2.67
N ILE A 44 7.04 43.82 -3.68
CA ILE A 44 7.35 44.36 -5.00
C ILE A 44 6.61 43.56 -6.08
N ALA A 45 6.68 44.01 -7.34
CA ALA A 45 6.04 43.31 -8.46
C ALA A 45 6.50 41.84 -8.60
N GLY A 46 7.70 41.50 -8.12
CA GLY A 46 8.26 40.14 -8.12
C GLY A 46 7.97 39.31 -6.86
N GLY A 47 7.17 39.78 -5.90
CA GLY A 47 6.76 39.00 -4.72
C GLY A 47 6.95 39.69 -3.38
N THR A 48 6.74 38.93 -2.30
CA THR A 48 6.89 39.39 -0.90
C THR A 48 8.25 38.95 -0.36
N TYR A 49 8.97 39.88 0.28
CA TYR A 49 10.27 39.64 0.87
C TYR A 49 10.26 39.93 2.37
N LYS A 50 11.08 39.19 3.11
CA LYS A 50 11.33 39.40 4.54
C LYS A 50 12.84 39.54 4.77
N CYS A 51 13.23 40.53 5.54
CA CYS A 51 14.60 40.70 6.00
C CYS A 51 14.93 39.60 7.02
N ALA A 52 15.67 38.60 6.59
CA ALA A 52 15.99 37.41 7.35
C ALA A 52 17.35 36.85 6.92
N LYS A 53 17.85 35.87 7.67
CA LYS A 53 19.01 35.09 7.23
C LYS A 53 18.54 34.09 6.18
N ASN A 54 19.23 34.03 5.03
CA ASN A 54 18.93 33.02 4.02
C ASN A 54 19.20 31.62 4.60
N PRO A 55 18.20 30.71 4.63
CA PRO A 55 18.35 29.41 5.27
C PRO A 55 19.27 28.44 4.52
N THR A 56 19.63 28.73 3.26
CA THR A 56 20.54 27.90 2.45
C THR A 56 22.01 28.31 2.57
N VAL A 57 22.31 29.47 3.19
CA VAL A 57 23.68 30.00 3.31
C VAL A 57 24.19 29.85 4.74
N LYS A 58 25.29 29.11 4.91
CA LYS A 58 25.97 29.00 6.20
C LYS A 58 26.48 30.37 6.65
N ASN A 59 26.25 30.73 7.92
CA ASN A 59 26.63 32.04 8.49
C ASN A 59 26.04 33.24 7.73
N ALA A 60 24.83 33.11 7.19
CA ALA A 60 24.17 34.17 6.45
C ALA A 60 24.06 35.48 7.24
N LYS A 61 24.34 36.60 6.56
CA LYS A 61 24.01 37.95 7.01
C LYS A 61 22.50 38.20 6.80
N LEU A 62 21.98 39.26 7.42
CA LEU A 62 20.60 39.70 7.17
C LEU A 62 20.49 40.27 5.75
N THR A 63 19.60 39.68 4.95
CA THR A 63 19.30 40.10 3.59
C THR A 63 17.80 40.02 3.34
N TRP A 64 17.31 40.64 2.28
CA TRP A 64 16.00 40.32 1.75
C TRP A 64 15.99 38.87 1.29
N VAL A 65 14.97 38.13 1.73
CA VAL A 65 14.69 36.75 1.36
C VAL A 65 13.23 36.67 0.96
N SER A 66 12.95 36.12 -0.22
CA SER A 66 11.59 35.91 -0.69
C SER A 66 10.82 35.02 0.29
N MET A 67 9.53 35.30 0.44
CA MET A 67 8.67 34.46 1.27
C MET A 67 8.58 33.05 0.70
N ASP A 68 8.67 32.90 -0.63
CA ASP A 68 8.70 31.59 -1.29
C ASP A 68 9.94 30.77 -0.89
N CYS A 69 11.11 31.40 -0.74
CA CYS A 69 12.29 30.73 -0.22
C CYS A 69 12.07 30.24 1.23
N LEU A 70 11.53 31.10 2.10
CA LEU A 70 11.27 30.74 3.50
C LEU A 70 10.23 29.61 3.62
N ASN A 71 9.20 29.63 2.77
CA ASN A 71 8.18 28.60 2.69
C ASN A 71 8.75 27.28 2.14
N ALA A 72 9.56 27.34 1.09
CA ALA A 72 10.21 26.17 0.50
C ALA A 72 11.21 25.52 1.48
N ASP A 73 11.96 26.32 2.24
CA ASP A 73 12.81 25.84 3.33
C ASP A 73 12.02 25.11 4.41
N THR A 74 10.94 25.74 4.89
CA THR A 74 10.04 25.14 5.88
C THR A 74 9.46 23.81 5.39
N ALA A 75 9.02 23.76 4.12
CA ALA A 75 8.51 22.57 3.49
C ALA A 75 9.58 21.46 3.40
N TYR A 76 10.79 21.78 2.94
CA TYR A 76 11.90 20.84 2.87
C TYR A 76 12.25 20.26 4.24
N VAL A 77 12.43 21.11 5.26
CA VAL A 77 12.79 20.66 6.62
C VAL A 77 11.72 19.72 7.17
N LYS A 78 10.44 20.06 7.00
CA LYS A 78 9.32 19.22 7.42
C LYS A 78 9.32 17.87 6.69
N THR A 79 9.42 17.88 5.37
CA THR A 79 9.41 16.67 4.54
C THR A 79 10.61 15.77 4.85
N ASN A 80 11.81 16.34 4.98
CA ASN A 80 13.02 15.60 5.32
C ASN A 80 12.93 14.98 6.72
N LYS A 81 12.42 15.73 7.72
CA LYS A 81 12.20 15.18 9.07
C LYS A 81 11.23 13.99 9.06
N SER A 82 10.11 14.12 8.35
CA SER A 82 9.14 13.02 8.20
C SER A 82 9.75 11.81 7.52
N TYR A 83 10.53 12.02 6.44
CA TYR A 83 11.24 10.93 5.76
C TYR A 83 12.23 10.24 6.69
N LEU A 84 13.05 10.97 7.45
CA LEU A 84 14.03 10.38 8.36
C LEU A 84 13.38 9.54 9.46
N LEU A 85 12.25 10.02 10.02
CA LEU A 85 11.47 9.24 10.99
C LEU A 85 10.97 7.93 10.37
N LEU A 86 10.39 8.01 9.16
CA LEU A 86 9.91 6.84 8.43
C LEU A 86 11.06 5.87 8.11
N ALA A 87 12.15 6.37 7.53
CA ALA A 87 13.32 5.60 7.16
C ALA A 87 13.99 4.92 8.35
N GLY A 88 13.98 5.54 9.54
CA GLY A 88 14.48 4.94 10.77
C GLY A 88 13.64 3.77 11.28
N GLN A 89 12.32 3.80 11.08
CA GLN A 89 11.38 2.76 11.55
C GLN A 89 11.19 1.62 10.53
N MET A 90 11.42 1.89 9.25
CA MET A 90 11.16 0.96 8.15
C MET A 90 11.98 -0.33 8.21
N PRO A 91 13.29 -0.35 8.52
CA PRO A 91 14.09 -1.58 8.55
C PRO A 91 13.55 -2.62 9.53
N ALA A 92 13.26 -2.23 10.77
CA ALA A 92 12.68 -3.13 11.76
C ALA A 92 11.28 -3.62 11.34
N THR A 93 10.48 -2.75 10.74
CA THR A 93 9.15 -3.10 10.21
C THR A 93 9.24 -4.13 9.08
N LEU A 94 10.17 -3.95 8.15
CA LEU A 94 10.39 -4.87 7.03
C LEU A 94 10.94 -6.21 7.52
N ALA A 95 11.89 -6.21 8.45
CA ALA A 95 12.42 -7.45 9.04
C ALA A 95 11.31 -8.27 9.74
N ALA A 96 10.47 -7.62 10.54
CA ALA A 96 9.35 -8.28 11.20
C ALA A 96 8.28 -8.77 10.20
N LEU A 97 8.11 -8.09 9.07
CA LEU A 97 7.23 -8.54 7.99
C LEU A 97 7.84 -9.74 7.24
N ASP A 98 9.15 -9.72 7.01
CA ASP A 98 9.89 -10.80 6.34
C ASP A 98 9.86 -12.10 7.13
N GLU A 99 10.03 -12.04 8.45
CA GLU A 99 9.89 -13.20 9.32
C GLU A 99 8.48 -13.81 9.25
N LYS A 100 7.44 -12.97 9.26
CA LYS A 100 6.05 -13.41 9.11
C LYS A 100 5.78 -14.01 7.73
N ILE A 101 6.33 -13.41 6.67
CA ILE A 101 6.21 -13.95 5.30
C ILE A 101 6.86 -15.33 5.24
N ALA A 102 8.06 -15.51 5.80
CA ALA A 102 8.77 -16.78 5.78
C ALA A 102 7.95 -17.89 6.48
N ALA A 103 7.45 -17.63 7.69
CA ALA A 103 6.62 -18.59 8.42
C ALA A 103 5.33 -18.96 7.66
N GLU A 104 4.69 -17.97 7.01
CA GLU A 104 3.44 -18.21 6.29
C GLU A 104 3.66 -18.88 4.92
N VAL A 105 4.83 -18.71 4.29
CA VAL A 105 5.23 -19.44 3.07
C VAL A 105 5.30 -20.93 3.35
N ASP A 106 5.96 -21.35 4.44
CA ASP A 106 6.09 -22.75 4.80
C ASP A 106 4.72 -23.38 5.10
N ASN A 107 3.89 -22.65 5.86
CA ASN A 107 2.50 -23.04 6.11
C ASN A 107 1.69 -23.17 4.80
N ALA A 108 1.82 -22.21 3.88
CA ALA A 108 1.14 -22.24 2.59
C ALA A 108 1.58 -23.45 1.73
N ALA A 109 2.87 -23.80 1.75
CA ALA A 109 3.39 -24.96 1.04
C ALA A 109 2.78 -26.28 1.57
N LEU A 110 2.73 -26.45 2.90
CA LEU A 110 2.07 -27.60 3.52
C LEU A 110 0.57 -27.66 3.16
N LYS A 111 -0.12 -26.51 3.20
CA LYS A 111 -1.54 -26.42 2.83
C LYS A 111 -1.81 -26.66 1.36
N ALA A 112 -0.86 -26.34 0.47
CA ALA A 112 -0.96 -26.69 -0.94
C ALA A 112 -0.92 -28.22 -1.15
N ILE A 113 -0.06 -28.94 -0.40
CA ILE A 113 -0.01 -30.41 -0.42
C ILE A 113 -1.33 -31.00 0.09
N ASP A 114 -1.85 -30.50 1.23
CA ASP A 114 -3.14 -30.93 1.77
C ASP A 114 -4.29 -30.70 0.76
N ALA A 115 -4.29 -29.55 0.08
CA ALA A 115 -5.30 -29.23 -0.94
C ALA A 115 -5.22 -30.19 -2.14
N ALA A 116 -4.02 -30.47 -2.65
CA ALA A 116 -3.82 -31.41 -3.76
C ALA A 116 -4.27 -32.84 -3.37
N ALA A 117 -3.97 -33.28 -2.15
CA ALA A 117 -4.43 -34.58 -1.65
C ALA A 117 -5.97 -34.65 -1.55
N LEU A 118 -6.64 -33.55 -1.17
CA LEU A 118 -8.09 -33.46 -1.18
C LEU A 118 -8.65 -33.47 -2.60
N ASP A 119 -8.02 -32.81 -3.56
CA ASP A 119 -8.45 -32.83 -4.96
C ASP A 119 -8.44 -34.24 -5.55
N VAL A 120 -7.40 -35.03 -5.25
CA VAL A 120 -7.32 -36.45 -5.65
C VAL A 120 -8.47 -37.26 -5.05
N LYS A 121 -8.80 -37.05 -3.76
CA LYS A 121 -9.95 -37.69 -3.12
C LYS A 121 -11.27 -37.28 -3.77
N VAL A 122 -11.44 -35.99 -4.05
CA VAL A 122 -12.63 -35.45 -4.73
C VAL A 122 -12.80 -36.09 -6.12
N ALA A 123 -11.73 -36.21 -6.91
CA ALA A 123 -11.76 -36.88 -8.21
C ALA A 123 -12.21 -38.35 -8.07
N THR A 124 -11.63 -39.07 -7.11
CA THR A 124 -11.99 -40.47 -6.81
C THR A 124 -13.45 -40.61 -6.37
N TRP A 125 -13.93 -39.72 -5.50
CA TRP A 125 -15.32 -39.75 -5.04
C TRP A 125 -16.31 -39.35 -6.13
N ASN A 126 -15.93 -38.46 -7.05
CA ASN A 126 -16.75 -38.13 -8.21
C ASN A 126 -16.91 -39.33 -9.15
N GLN A 127 -15.85 -40.12 -9.38
CA GLN A 127 -15.95 -41.37 -10.16
C GLN A 127 -16.93 -42.34 -9.51
N LYS A 128 -16.79 -42.59 -8.20
CA LYS A 128 -17.72 -43.44 -7.43
C LYS A 128 -19.15 -42.91 -7.45
N LEU A 129 -19.32 -41.59 -7.38
CA LEU A 129 -20.63 -40.96 -7.44
C LEU A 129 -21.31 -41.24 -8.78
N THR A 130 -20.57 -41.13 -9.89
CA THR A 130 -21.06 -41.45 -11.24
C THR A 130 -21.45 -42.93 -11.33
N GLU A 131 -20.58 -43.84 -10.90
CA GLU A 131 -20.84 -45.29 -10.89
C GLU A 131 -22.08 -45.66 -10.07
N PHE A 132 -22.18 -45.13 -8.84
CA PHE A 132 -23.31 -45.42 -7.95
C PHE A 132 -24.61 -44.82 -8.48
N THR A 133 -24.54 -43.66 -9.11
CA THR A 133 -25.71 -43.03 -9.75
C THR A 133 -26.19 -43.87 -10.94
N ALA A 134 -25.28 -44.31 -11.82
CA ALA A 134 -25.61 -45.15 -12.96
C ALA A 134 -26.19 -46.51 -12.54
N ALA A 135 -25.59 -47.17 -11.54
CA ALA A 135 -26.09 -48.43 -11.00
C ALA A 135 -27.50 -48.27 -10.39
N ARG A 136 -27.73 -47.18 -9.64
CA ARG A 136 -29.05 -46.83 -9.09
C ARG A 136 -30.06 -46.58 -10.20
N ASP A 137 -29.69 -45.83 -11.24
CA ASP A 137 -30.58 -45.47 -12.35
C ASP A 137 -31.00 -46.71 -13.15
N ALA A 138 -30.07 -47.63 -13.42
CA ALA A 138 -30.36 -48.91 -14.04
C ALA A 138 -31.36 -49.74 -13.21
N MET A 139 -31.18 -49.79 -11.88
CA MET A 139 -32.10 -50.49 -10.97
C MET A 139 -33.49 -49.87 -10.91
N VAL A 140 -33.58 -48.54 -11.05
CA VAL A 140 -34.86 -47.81 -11.10
C VAL A 140 -35.58 -48.06 -12.43
N ALA A 141 -34.84 -48.17 -13.54
CA ALA A 141 -35.39 -48.44 -14.87
C ALA A 141 -35.90 -49.88 -15.03
N ASP A 142 -35.38 -50.84 -14.26
CA ASP A 142 -35.80 -52.25 -14.26
C ASP A 142 -37.12 -52.45 -13.48
N SER A 143 -38.23 -52.12 -14.14
CA SER A 143 -39.58 -52.27 -13.58
C SER A 143 -39.97 -53.72 -13.30
N ALA A 144 -39.41 -54.68 -14.05
CA ALA A 144 -39.66 -56.11 -13.86
C ALA A 144 -39.14 -56.63 -12.50
N ASN A 145 -38.05 -56.04 -11.98
CA ASN A 145 -37.48 -56.38 -10.68
C ASN A 145 -37.70 -55.32 -9.59
N ALA A 146 -38.67 -54.41 -9.75
CA ALA A 146 -38.87 -53.27 -8.85
C ALA A 146 -38.92 -53.64 -7.34
N THR A 147 -39.59 -54.73 -6.96
CA THR A 147 -39.66 -55.19 -5.56
C THR A 147 -38.32 -55.68 -5.02
N LYS A 148 -37.53 -56.39 -5.84
CA LYS A 148 -36.20 -56.88 -5.46
C LYS A 148 -35.19 -55.74 -5.36
N ASN A 149 -35.26 -54.77 -6.29
CA ASN A 149 -34.30 -53.67 -6.40
C ASN A 149 -34.48 -52.60 -5.30
N ARG A 150 -35.65 -52.53 -4.66
CA ARG A 150 -35.99 -51.48 -3.67
C ARG A 150 -34.93 -51.27 -2.59
N LYS A 151 -34.46 -52.36 -1.96
CA LYS A 151 -33.46 -52.26 -0.87
C LYS A 151 -32.12 -51.72 -1.38
N SER A 152 -31.65 -52.22 -2.53
CA SER A 152 -30.41 -51.78 -3.17
C SER A 152 -30.48 -50.31 -3.58
N ILE A 153 -31.62 -49.86 -4.13
CA ILE A 153 -31.84 -48.44 -4.47
C ILE A 153 -31.71 -47.56 -3.22
N THR A 154 -32.30 -47.95 -2.08
CA THR A 154 -32.14 -47.20 -0.82
C THR A 154 -30.68 -47.14 -0.38
N THR A 155 -29.95 -48.26 -0.47
CA THR A 155 -28.51 -48.30 -0.14
C THR A 155 -27.69 -47.35 -1.04
N TYR A 156 -27.93 -47.37 -2.36
CA TYR A 156 -27.27 -46.44 -3.27
C TYR A 156 -27.63 -44.98 -2.99
N ASN A 157 -28.90 -44.66 -2.70
CA ASN A 157 -29.31 -43.30 -2.36
C ASN A 157 -28.56 -42.77 -1.11
N THR A 158 -28.40 -43.59 -0.08
CA THR A 158 -27.62 -43.24 1.11
C THR A 158 -26.15 -43.03 0.76
N ALA A 159 -25.55 -43.93 -0.02
CA ALA A 159 -24.15 -43.83 -0.43
C ALA A 159 -23.88 -42.58 -1.30
N ILE A 160 -24.76 -42.30 -2.28
CA ILE A 160 -24.73 -41.10 -3.13
C ILE A 160 -24.79 -39.83 -2.28
N THR A 161 -25.70 -39.77 -1.30
CA THR A 161 -25.85 -38.60 -0.41
C THR A 161 -24.60 -38.38 0.45
N SER A 162 -24.02 -39.46 0.97
CA SER A 162 -22.77 -39.42 1.74
C SER A 162 -21.59 -38.91 0.89
N LEU A 163 -21.41 -39.46 -0.32
CA LEU A 163 -20.38 -39.03 -1.27
C LEU A 163 -20.53 -37.54 -1.64
N LYS A 164 -21.74 -37.09 -1.98
CA LYS A 164 -22.02 -35.67 -2.27
C LYS A 164 -21.63 -34.76 -1.09
N THR A 165 -21.80 -35.21 0.13
CA THR A 165 -21.44 -34.44 1.33
C THR A 165 -19.93 -34.42 1.55
N ALA A 166 -19.27 -35.58 1.41
CA ALA A 166 -17.82 -35.69 1.50
C ALA A 166 -17.12 -34.83 0.44
N ILE A 167 -17.57 -34.86 -0.82
CA ILE A 167 -17.07 -34.04 -1.92
C ILE A 167 -17.18 -32.55 -1.57
N ARG A 168 -18.37 -32.08 -1.18
CA ARG A 168 -18.58 -30.66 -0.83
C ARG A 168 -17.66 -30.20 0.30
N SER A 169 -17.51 -31.02 1.34
CA SER A 169 -16.63 -30.72 2.47
C SER A 169 -15.16 -30.65 2.05
N ALA A 170 -14.66 -31.65 1.33
CA ALA A 170 -13.27 -31.67 0.87
C ALA A 170 -12.94 -30.54 -0.10
N THR A 171 -13.83 -30.24 -1.05
CA THR A 171 -13.68 -29.10 -1.98
C THR A 171 -13.59 -27.79 -1.21
N SER A 172 -14.46 -27.60 -0.20
CA SER A 172 -14.45 -26.38 0.63
C SER A 172 -13.15 -26.25 1.44
N SER A 173 -12.67 -27.35 2.03
CA SER A 173 -11.40 -27.39 2.77
C SER A 173 -10.20 -27.09 1.87
N ALA A 174 -10.13 -27.71 0.68
CA ALA A 174 -9.08 -27.44 -0.30
C ALA A 174 -9.08 -25.97 -0.76
N ALA A 175 -10.27 -25.36 -0.94
CA ALA A 175 -10.38 -23.94 -1.25
C ALA A 175 -9.87 -23.05 -0.09
N ASN A 176 -10.16 -23.41 1.15
CA ASN A 176 -9.67 -22.68 2.32
C ASN A 176 -8.14 -22.76 2.46
N TYR A 177 -7.54 -23.92 2.20
CA TYR A 177 -6.08 -24.08 2.17
C TYR A 177 -5.42 -23.19 1.13
N ARG A 178 -5.99 -23.10 -0.09
CA ARG A 178 -5.48 -22.18 -1.13
C ARG A 178 -5.58 -20.70 -0.76
N LYS A 179 -6.48 -20.31 0.15
CA LYS A 179 -6.53 -18.92 0.66
C LYS A 179 -5.28 -18.53 1.44
N VAL A 180 -4.62 -19.49 2.10
CA VAL A 180 -3.35 -19.25 2.81
C VAL A 180 -2.27 -18.78 1.84
N GLY A 181 -2.14 -19.43 0.68
CA GLY A 181 -1.23 -18.97 -0.38
C GLY A 181 -1.53 -17.54 -0.84
N LYS A 182 -2.81 -17.19 -1.03
CA LYS A 182 -3.20 -15.80 -1.37
C LYS A 182 -2.84 -14.80 -0.26
N THR A 183 -2.91 -15.20 1.01
CA THR A 183 -2.46 -14.36 2.13
C THR A 183 -0.97 -14.04 2.01
N VAL A 184 -0.13 -15.03 1.70
CA VAL A 184 1.31 -14.83 1.45
C VAL A 184 1.56 -13.84 0.32
N ASP A 185 0.86 -13.99 -0.81
CA ASP A 185 1.02 -13.09 -1.96
C ASP A 185 0.66 -11.63 -1.62
N ASN A 186 -0.42 -11.45 -0.84
CA ASN A 186 -0.82 -10.13 -0.36
C ASN A 186 0.20 -9.52 0.61
N MET A 187 0.83 -10.33 1.45
CA MET A 187 1.91 -9.87 2.35
C MET A 187 3.16 -9.45 1.56
N LYS A 188 3.57 -10.25 0.56
CA LYS A 188 4.69 -9.90 -0.35
C LYS A 188 4.42 -8.60 -1.11
N THR A 189 3.20 -8.43 -1.61
CA THR A 189 2.77 -7.20 -2.30
C THR A 189 2.83 -5.99 -1.35
N THR A 190 2.35 -6.16 -0.12
CA THR A 190 2.40 -5.12 0.91
C THR A 190 3.83 -4.71 1.24
N ARG A 191 4.74 -5.68 1.35
CA ARG A 191 6.17 -5.44 1.55
C ARG A 191 6.77 -4.65 0.39
N ALA A 192 6.50 -5.06 -0.85
CA ALA A 192 6.98 -4.38 -2.04
C ALA A 192 6.50 -2.92 -2.10
N ASN A 193 5.22 -2.69 -1.81
CA ASN A 193 4.65 -1.35 -1.75
C ASN A 193 5.27 -0.49 -0.64
N ALA A 194 5.59 -1.07 0.52
CA ALA A 194 6.25 -0.35 1.60
C ALA A 194 7.66 0.14 1.19
N VAL A 195 8.42 -0.70 0.49
CA VAL A 195 9.73 -0.33 -0.07
C VAL A 195 9.59 0.76 -1.13
N LEU A 196 8.63 0.61 -2.04
CA LEU A 196 8.36 1.59 -3.09
C LEU A 196 7.96 2.96 -2.50
N ASN A 197 7.06 2.98 -1.51
CA ASN A 197 6.62 4.20 -0.85
C ASN A 197 7.77 4.91 -0.14
N LEU A 198 8.71 4.16 0.46
CA LEU A 198 9.90 4.75 1.07
C LEU A 198 10.82 5.38 0.03
N ALA A 199 11.00 4.73 -1.13
CA ALA A 199 11.76 5.29 -2.24
C ALA A 199 11.12 6.58 -2.78
N GLN A 200 9.81 6.58 -3.01
CA GLN A 200 9.07 7.77 -3.44
C GLN A 200 9.15 8.91 -2.41
N ALA A 201 9.10 8.61 -1.11
CA ALA A 201 9.28 9.61 -0.06
C ALA A 201 10.68 10.24 -0.11
N LYS A 202 11.72 9.43 -0.38
CA LYS A 202 13.09 9.92 -0.59
C LYS A 202 13.19 10.85 -1.79
N ASP A 203 12.56 10.49 -2.91
CA ASP A 203 12.52 11.32 -4.11
C ASP A 203 11.78 12.65 -3.85
N GLY A 204 10.70 12.62 -3.08
CA GLY A 204 9.99 13.82 -2.63
C GLY A 204 10.87 14.76 -1.79
N VAL A 205 11.73 14.22 -0.92
CA VAL A 205 12.74 15.03 -0.20
C VAL A 205 13.72 15.67 -1.18
N ALA A 206 14.20 14.92 -2.18
CA ALA A 206 15.13 15.45 -3.19
C ALA A 206 14.50 16.56 -4.03
N GLN A 207 13.23 16.41 -4.42
CA GLN A 207 12.47 17.44 -5.13
C GLN A 207 12.27 18.69 -4.26
N ALA A 208 11.87 18.52 -3.00
CA ALA A 208 11.72 19.64 -2.07
C ALA A 208 13.05 20.38 -1.84
N LEU A 209 14.17 19.65 -1.78
CA LEU A 209 15.51 20.23 -1.70
C LEU A 209 15.86 21.02 -2.96
N SER A 210 15.57 20.48 -4.14
CA SER A 210 15.81 21.16 -5.42
C SER A 210 14.99 22.45 -5.54
N MET A 211 13.71 22.40 -5.20
CA MET A 211 12.82 23.58 -5.17
C MET A 211 13.32 24.63 -4.19
N ARG A 212 13.68 24.21 -2.97
CA ARG A 212 14.31 25.11 -1.99
C ARG A 212 15.57 25.74 -2.55
N ALA A 213 16.45 24.95 -3.16
CA ALA A 213 17.70 25.46 -3.73
C ALA A 213 17.43 26.52 -4.79
N LEU A 214 16.53 26.24 -5.74
CA LEU A 214 16.16 27.15 -6.84
C LEU A 214 15.59 28.48 -6.33
N VAL A 215 14.61 28.43 -5.45
CA VAL A 215 13.87 29.62 -5.00
C VAL A 215 14.69 30.46 -4.00
N CYS A 216 15.65 29.84 -3.31
CA CYS A 216 16.53 30.50 -2.35
C CYS A 216 17.87 30.97 -2.92
N GLN A 217 18.13 30.79 -4.23
CA GLN A 217 19.36 31.29 -4.84
C GLN A 217 19.46 32.81 -4.71
N LYS A 218 20.70 33.30 -4.64
CA LYS A 218 21.01 34.73 -4.66
C LYS A 218 20.77 35.28 -6.07
N GLY A 219 20.06 36.40 -6.17
CA GLY A 219 19.92 37.15 -7.42
C GLY A 219 18.97 36.51 -8.45
N LEU A 220 17.68 36.86 -8.31
CA LEU A 220 16.97 37.47 -9.44
C LEU A 220 17.04 38.99 -9.26
#